data_AF-A0A1V4ZJJ4-F1
#
_entry.id   AF-A0A1V4ZJJ4-F1
#
_cell.length_a   1.000
_cell.length_b   1.000
_cell.length_c   1.000
_cell.angle_alpha   90.00
_cell.angle_beta   90.00
_cell.angle_gamma   90.00
#
_symmetry.space_group_name_H-M   'P 1'
#
loop_
_entity.id
_entity.type
_entity.pdbx_description
1 polymer ?
#
loop_
_entity_poly.entity_id
_entity_poly.type
_entity_poly.pdbx_seq_one_letter_code
_entity_poly.pdbx_strand_id
1 'polypeptide(L)'
;MNKDRIVADTLFIDMKYVILYWILEYREMGPDIFEKDYGTLKIRIESEKQRFMFKDEWYPLTDHKDFVILECIDRLLRIGYLPDNLSLTNERNLALVKDDVPFLQIICEQWGEDYERAVSATLGNSDVIIYTSKLSGGLIDFKYEYLEKGKRFSTGVFEDNIYPFSFNPHNIASKNVYSDDFLVKNDVLLKYIGKEKNVVIPHGIEKIESGAFWNCTFLEEITIPDGVRSIGGDAFIYCDNLKMINIPSSIEKIGDDPFAGSANLLINNESPHFHLIKEILFDSDEKRLIHYGSHMKAERYEIPLTVEWIGKHSFYKNRHLKKVVITENVRFVGNNAFSDCENITLENRSPNFVYTDGSLLNKEQTTLIHYSLGTDQDEYVIPRSVRTVGRNSFWNCRRLKRIVITENVRQIGYNPFANCSNLEIICLSPYYKVEDGILYDKDGLELICCTSRAAFNGVSISQGVLSIGRNSFTGCESLKEIEIPPSVKTISRGAFSGCSNLQRVVLPDGVSSIGEWAFAYCPKLKNLEIGKGTKIAVNTFFGSNTEVRYR
;
A
#
# COMPACT_ATOMS: atom_id res chain seq x y z
N MET A 1 -36.99 35.15 4.99
CA MET A 1 -35.77 35.70 5.63
C MET A 1 -34.99 34.52 6.21
N ASN A 2 -33.93 34.14 5.50
CA ASN A 2 -33.17 32.91 5.71
C ASN A 2 -32.49 32.85 7.08
N LYS A 3 -32.52 31.67 7.67
CA LYS A 3 -31.44 31.15 8.51
C LYS A 3 -31.02 29.80 7.93
N ASP A 4 -30.42 29.87 6.74
CA ASP A 4 -29.55 28.81 6.24
C ASP A 4 -28.34 28.75 7.16
N ARG A 5 -28.38 27.84 8.13
CA ARG A 5 -27.17 27.35 8.75
C ARG A 5 -26.61 26.32 7.78
N ILE A 6 -25.71 26.80 6.93
CA ILE A 6 -24.69 25.99 6.25
C ILE A 6 -24.11 25.07 7.33
N VAL A 7 -24.51 23.81 7.31
CA VAL A 7 -23.81 22.75 8.04
C VAL A 7 -22.55 22.54 7.23
N ALA A 8 -21.48 23.23 7.66
CA ALA A 8 -20.15 22.99 7.17
C ALA A 8 -19.84 21.48 7.26
N ASP A 9 -19.17 20.98 6.22
CA ASP A 9 -18.62 19.64 6.05
C ASP A 9 -18.06 19.06 7.36
N THR A 10 -18.94 18.47 8.16
CA THR A 10 -18.58 17.78 9.38
C THR A 10 -18.18 16.39 8.91
N LEU A 11 -16.86 16.16 8.83
CA LEU A 11 -16.30 14.86 8.45
C LEU A 11 -16.95 13.79 9.30
N PHE A 12 -17.69 12.90 8.62
CA PHE A 12 -18.26 11.72 9.24
C PHE A 12 -17.13 10.84 9.80
N ILE A 13 -17.47 10.03 10.81
CA ILE A 13 -16.70 8.87 11.29
C ILE A 13 -16.49 7.92 10.10
N ASP A 14 -15.52 8.26 9.25
CA ASP A 14 -15.11 7.47 8.09
C ASP A 14 -13.93 6.61 8.54
N MET A 15 -14.06 5.29 8.34
CA MET A 15 -12.98 4.31 8.45
C MET A 15 -11.73 4.68 7.63
N LYS A 16 -11.84 5.69 6.76
CA LYS A 16 -10.75 6.35 6.05
C LYS A 16 -9.56 6.61 6.97
N TYR A 17 -9.73 7.14 8.20
CA TYR A 17 -8.59 7.42 9.10
C TYR A 17 -8.24 6.29 10.08
N VAL A 18 -9.17 5.40 10.45
CA VAL A 18 -8.85 4.24 11.30
C VAL A 18 -7.84 3.31 10.61
N ILE A 19 -8.05 3.05 9.31
CA ILE A 19 -7.10 2.30 8.48
C ILE A 19 -5.72 2.99 8.46
N LEU A 20 -5.69 4.33 8.50
CA LEU A 20 -4.45 5.08 8.52
C LEU A 20 -3.68 4.91 9.82
N TYR A 21 -4.35 4.87 10.96
CA TYR A 21 -3.69 4.63 12.24
C TYR A 21 -3.02 3.26 12.24
N TRP A 22 -3.68 2.24 11.69
CA TRP A 22 -3.08 0.92 11.51
C TRP A 22 -1.89 0.92 10.56
N ILE A 23 -1.94 1.67 9.45
CA ILE A 23 -0.81 1.81 8.51
C ILE A 23 0.40 2.47 9.20
N LEU A 24 0.15 3.45 10.05
CA LEU A 24 1.18 4.08 10.86
C LEU A 24 1.60 3.21 12.06
N GLU A 25 1.11 1.98 12.18
CA GLU A 25 1.39 1.02 13.26
C GLU A 25 0.91 1.46 14.65
N TYR A 26 -0.15 2.27 14.73
CA TYR A 26 -0.83 2.51 15.99
C TYR A 26 -1.61 1.27 16.40
N ARG A 27 -1.48 0.89 17.68
CA ARG A 27 -2.22 -0.20 18.29
C ARG A 27 -3.57 0.29 18.79
N GLU A 28 -4.63 -0.42 18.47
CA GLU A 28 -5.96 -0.14 19.01
C GLU A 28 -6.04 -0.65 20.45
N MET A 29 -6.23 0.28 21.40
CA MET A 29 -6.25 0.01 22.84
C MET A 29 -7.68 -0.21 23.37
N GLY A 30 -8.68 0.16 22.57
CA GLY A 30 -10.11 0.08 22.84
C GLY A 30 -10.88 0.76 21.69
N PRO A 31 -12.22 0.73 21.70
CA PRO A 31 -13.02 1.35 20.65
C PRO A 31 -12.60 2.81 20.44
N ASP A 32 -12.21 3.15 19.22
CA ASP A 32 -11.82 4.50 18.80
C ASP A 32 -10.59 5.10 19.53
N ILE A 33 -9.79 4.27 20.20
CA ILE A 33 -8.56 4.70 20.90
C ILE A 33 -7.36 3.96 20.32
N PHE A 34 -6.43 4.72 19.74
CA PHE A 34 -5.20 4.18 19.16
C PHE A 34 -3.97 4.78 19.85
N GLU A 35 -2.93 3.98 20.08
CA GLU A 35 -1.70 4.44 20.72
C GLU A 35 -0.47 3.91 19.98
N LYS A 36 0.54 4.76 19.86
CA LYS A 36 1.87 4.36 19.41
C LYS A 36 2.94 4.94 20.32
N ASP A 37 3.90 4.08 20.64
CA ASP A 37 5.03 4.38 21.52
C ASP A 37 6.29 4.60 20.67
N TYR A 38 6.92 5.76 20.84
CA TYR A 38 8.18 6.17 20.20
C TYR A 38 9.33 6.24 21.22
N GLY A 39 9.20 5.59 22.38
CA GLY A 39 10.17 5.58 23.47
C GLY A 39 9.91 6.72 24.46
N THR A 40 10.38 7.92 24.16
CA THR A 40 10.21 9.10 25.03
C THR A 40 8.90 9.85 24.81
N LEU A 41 8.16 9.50 23.76
CA LEU A 41 6.87 10.09 23.41
C LEU A 41 5.86 8.98 23.12
N LYS A 42 4.65 9.18 23.63
CA LYS A 42 3.47 8.42 23.20
C LYS A 42 2.52 9.34 22.47
N ILE A 43 2.10 8.90 21.28
CA ILE A 43 1.03 9.57 20.55
C ILE A 43 -0.23 8.73 20.73
N ARG A 44 -1.27 9.38 21.25
CA ARG A 44 -2.59 8.79 21.46
C ARG A 44 -3.60 9.45 20.55
N ILE A 45 -4.44 8.67 19.90
CA ILE A 45 -5.50 9.13 19.00
C ILE A 45 -6.84 8.74 19.61
N GLU A 46 -7.75 9.69 19.67
CA GLU A 46 -9.17 9.46 19.98
C GLU A 46 -9.98 9.77 18.72
N SER A 47 -10.23 8.74 17.90
CA SER A 47 -10.84 8.92 16.57
C SER A 47 -12.26 9.43 16.64
N GLU A 48 -13.05 8.96 17.61
CA GLU A 48 -14.41 9.46 17.85
C GLU A 48 -14.42 10.95 18.18
N LYS A 49 -13.42 11.42 18.93
CA LYS A 49 -13.28 12.84 19.32
C LYS A 49 -12.50 13.67 18.30
N GLN A 50 -12.09 13.06 17.18
CA GLN A 50 -11.36 13.72 16.10
C GLN A 50 -10.14 14.50 16.61
N ARG A 51 -9.31 13.86 17.42
CA ARG A 51 -8.10 14.48 18.00
C ARG A 51 -6.99 13.49 18.26
N PHE A 52 -5.75 13.98 18.25
CA PHE A 52 -4.59 13.23 18.71
C PHE A 52 -3.79 14.04 19.74
N MET A 53 -3.05 13.33 20.59
CA MET A 53 -2.22 13.91 21.64
C MET A 53 -0.76 13.88 21.21
N PHE A 54 -0.10 15.04 21.29
CA PHE A 54 1.32 15.20 21.00
C PHE A 54 1.93 16.13 22.05
N LYS A 55 3.00 15.71 22.72
CA LYS A 55 3.64 16.47 23.83
C LYS A 55 2.64 16.96 24.89
N ASP A 56 1.78 16.06 25.37
CA ASP A 56 0.75 16.33 26.39
C ASP A 56 -0.33 17.36 26.00
N GLU A 57 -0.37 17.79 24.73
CA GLU A 57 -1.40 18.66 24.18
C GLU A 57 -2.28 17.93 23.16
N TRP A 58 -3.55 18.31 23.10
CA TRP A 58 -4.52 17.75 22.14
C TRP A 58 -4.65 18.62 20.91
N TYR A 59 -4.46 18.01 19.75
CA TYR A 59 -4.55 18.65 18.44
C TYR A 59 -5.74 18.10 17.65
N PRO A 60 -6.39 18.93 16.81
CA PRO A 60 -7.49 18.48 15.97
C PRO A 60 -7.03 17.43 14.96
N LEU A 61 -7.93 16.50 14.67
CA LEU A 61 -7.81 15.51 13.61
C LEU A 61 -9.09 15.55 12.77
N THR A 62 -9.35 16.74 12.24
CA THR A 62 -10.64 17.15 11.69
C THR A 62 -10.68 17.10 10.18
N ASP A 63 -9.55 17.22 9.48
CA ASP A 63 -9.48 17.05 8.02
C ASP A 63 -8.21 16.31 7.58
N HIS A 64 -8.03 16.15 6.26
CA HIS A 64 -6.90 15.40 5.72
C HIS A 64 -5.55 16.06 6.01
N LYS A 65 -5.50 17.39 6.16
CA LYS A 65 -4.27 18.11 6.53
C LYS A 65 -3.81 17.74 7.93
N ASP A 66 -4.72 17.59 8.89
CA ASP A 66 -4.36 17.11 10.24
C ASP A 66 -3.73 15.71 10.21
N PHE A 67 -4.21 14.86 9.29
CA PHE A 67 -3.62 13.55 9.10
C PHE A 67 -2.22 13.61 8.47
N VAL A 68 -2.02 14.47 7.47
CA VAL A 68 -0.71 14.69 6.84
C VAL A 68 0.33 15.14 7.88
N ILE A 69 -0.09 15.95 8.85
CA ILE A 69 0.76 16.35 9.99
C ILE A 69 1.14 15.14 10.85
N LEU A 70 0.15 14.34 11.27
CA LEU A 70 0.37 13.14 12.09
C LEU A 70 1.32 12.14 11.40
N GLU A 71 1.14 11.94 10.10
CA GLU A 71 2.03 11.13 9.26
C GLU A 71 3.44 11.70 9.17
N CYS A 72 3.56 13.02 8.97
CA CYS A 72 4.86 13.69 8.93
C CYS A 72 5.61 13.54 10.27
N ILE A 73 4.91 13.67 11.39
CA ILE A 73 5.45 13.42 12.73
C ILE A 73 5.94 11.97 12.85
N ASP A 74 5.10 10.99 12.51
CA ASP A 74 5.49 9.56 12.55
C ASP A 74 6.77 9.31 11.74
N ARG A 75 6.85 9.85 10.52
CA ARG A 75 8.03 9.72 9.66
C ARG A 75 9.29 10.31 10.29
N LEU A 76 9.23 11.55 10.78
CA LEU A 76 10.38 12.21 11.39
C LEU A 76 10.85 11.44 12.62
N LEU A 77 9.93 11.01 13.49
CA LEU A 77 10.31 10.21 14.66
C LEU A 77 10.96 8.87 14.27
N ARG A 78 10.42 8.18 13.25
CA ARG A 78 10.98 6.89 12.78
C ARG A 78 12.38 7.01 12.18
N ILE A 79 12.74 8.15 11.58
CA ILE A 79 14.08 8.38 11.02
C ILE A 79 15.05 9.03 12.03
N GLY A 80 14.64 9.16 13.29
CA GLY A 80 15.54 9.49 14.41
C GLY A 80 15.45 10.92 14.94
N TYR A 81 14.47 11.72 14.50
CA TYR A 81 14.22 13.01 15.16
C TYR A 81 13.69 12.79 16.57
N LEU A 82 14.19 13.58 17.52
CA LEU A 82 13.64 13.58 18.86
C LEU A 82 12.34 14.39 18.89
N PRO A 83 11.38 14.04 19.77
CA PRO A 83 10.17 14.83 19.96
C PRO A 83 10.47 16.32 20.15
N ASP A 84 11.51 16.68 20.90
CA ASP A 84 11.92 18.07 21.16
C ASP A 84 12.36 18.83 19.91
N ASN A 85 12.75 18.14 18.85
CA ASN A 85 13.06 18.77 17.55
C ASN A 85 11.81 19.17 16.76
N LEU A 86 10.61 18.79 17.22
CA LEU A 86 9.37 18.99 16.48
C LEU A 86 8.47 19.97 17.24
N SER A 87 7.97 21.00 16.55
CA SER A 87 6.97 21.93 17.08
C SER A 87 5.80 22.05 16.12
N LEU A 88 4.58 21.84 16.61
CA LEU A 88 3.37 22.17 15.87
C LEU A 88 3.12 23.67 15.94
N THR A 89 2.80 24.29 14.82
CA THR A 89 2.48 25.72 14.74
C THR A 89 0.97 25.94 14.80
N ASN A 90 0.56 27.15 15.17
CA ASN A 90 -0.86 27.52 15.25
C ASN A 90 -1.57 27.45 13.89
N GLU A 91 -0.83 27.51 12.78
CA GLU A 91 -1.35 27.40 11.41
C GLU A 91 -1.51 25.95 10.92
N ARG A 92 -1.50 24.95 11.82
CA ARG A 92 -1.60 23.52 11.48
C ARG A 92 -0.48 23.10 10.53
N ASN A 93 0.74 23.53 10.84
CA ASN A 93 1.97 23.12 10.17
C ASN A 93 2.97 22.61 11.21
N LEU A 94 4.06 22.00 10.75
CA LEU A 94 5.13 21.51 11.62
C LEU A 94 6.38 22.38 11.42
N ALA A 95 7.21 22.49 12.45
CA ALA A 95 8.51 23.13 12.38
C ALA A 95 9.57 22.23 13.00
N LEU A 96 10.74 22.20 12.38
CA LEU A 96 11.95 21.65 12.98
C LEU A 96 12.62 22.73 13.82
N VAL A 97 12.90 22.36 15.06
CA VAL A 97 13.38 23.26 16.11
C VAL A 97 14.73 22.77 16.62
N LYS A 98 15.63 23.73 16.86
CA LYS A 98 16.91 23.51 17.52
C LYS A 98 17.08 24.58 18.59
N ASP A 99 17.33 24.17 19.83
CA ASP A 99 17.48 25.07 20.98
C ASP A 99 16.30 26.06 21.11
N ASP A 100 15.07 25.55 20.98
CA ASP A 100 13.80 26.31 20.98
C ASP A 100 13.62 27.34 19.84
N VAL A 101 14.54 27.37 18.86
CA VAL A 101 14.44 28.22 17.69
C VAL A 101 14.01 27.41 16.46
N PRO A 102 12.86 27.72 15.82
CA PRO A 102 12.45 27.08 14.58
C PRO A 102 13.41 27.49 13.46
N PHE A 103 14.03 26.50 12.82
CA PHE A 103 14.99 26.74 11.74
C PHE A 103 14.48 26.27 10.37
N LEU A 104 13.45 25.41 10.34
CA LEU A 104 12.85 24.93 9.10
C LEU A 104 11.37 24.66 9.27
N GLN A 105 10.54 25.26 8.42
CA GLN A 105 9.10 25.04 8.42
C GLN A 105 8.73 23.87 7.50
N ILE A 106 7.74 23.08 7.90
CA ILE A 106 7.13 22.00 7.12
C ILE A 106 5.65 22.31 6.93
N ILE A 107 5.31 22.67 5.70
CA ILE A 107 3.94 22.90 5.27
C ILE A 107 3.33 21.56 4.91
N CYS A 108 2.31 21.17 5.68
CA CYS A 108 1.59 19.92 5.49
C CYS A 108 0.29 20.21 4.73
N GLU A 109 0.11 19.60 3.55
CA GLU A 109 -1.12 19.76 2.76
C GLU A 109 -1.63 18.44 2.18
N GLN A 110 -2.91 18.39 1.85
CA GLN A 110 -3.44 17.27 1.07
C GLN A 110 -2.83 17.29 -0.34
N TRP A 111 -2.39 16.13 -0.82
CA TRP A 111 -1.86 16.04 -2.18
C TRP A 111 -2.96 16.33 -3.21
N GLY A 112 -2.75 17.37 -4.02
CA GLY A 112 -3.68 17.84 -5.06
C GLY A 112 -3.37 19.29 -5.44
N GLU A 113 -4.41 20.10 -5.70
CA GLU A 113 -4.26 21.53 -6.02
C GLU A 113 -3.62 22.35 -4.90
N ASP A 114 -3.73 21.91 -3.64
CA ASP A 114 -3.14 22.59 -2.48
C ASP A 114 -1.62 22.52 -2.48
N TYR A 115 -1.05 21.46 -3.07
CA TYR A 115 0.39 21.28 -3.22
C TYR A 115 1.01 22.34 -4.16
N GLU A 116 0.47 22.50 -5.37
CA GLU A 116 1.01 23.46 -6.34
C GLU A 116 0.78 24.92 -5.88
N ARG A 117 -0.31 25.17 -5.13
CA ARG A 117 -0.55 26.45 -4.46
C ARG A 117 0.50 26.72 -3.38
N ALA A 118 0.79 25.76 -2.51
CA ALA A 118 1.81 25.89 -1.47
C ALA A 118 3.22 26.13 -2.06
N VAL A 119 3.58 25.39 -3.10
CA VAL A 119 4.87 25.57 -3.82
C VAL A 119 4.97 26.96 -4.42
N SER A 120 3.90 27.44 -5.06
CA SER A 120 3.89 28.74 -5.71
C SER A 120 3.92 29.91 -4.71
N ALA A 121 3.24 29.77 -3.56
CA ALA A 121 3.16 30.81 -2.54
C ALA A 121 4.47 31.01 -1.76
N THR A 122 5.31 29.98 -1.67
CA THR A 122 6.55 29.99 -0.87
C THR A 122 7.82 30.09 -1.71
N LEU A 123 7.69 30.11 -3.04
CA LEU A 123 8.81 30.22 -3.97
C LEU A 123 9.53 31.57 -3.78
N GLY A 124 10.78 31.51 -3.29
CA GLY A 124 11.66 32.68 -3.19
C GLY A 124 11.79 33.31 -1.79
N ASN A 125 11.07 32.82 -0.77
CA ASN A 125 11.19 33.29 0.60
C ASN A 125 11.46 32.13 1.57
N SER A 126 12.59 32.19 2.28
CA SER A 126 13.04 31.25 3.32
C SER A 126 13.15 29.77 2.91
N ASP A 127 13.82 28.97 3.73
CA ASP A 127 13.93 27.53 3.52
C ASP A 127 12.69 26.85 4.09
N VAL A 128 11.99 26.04 3.28
CA VAL A 128 10.73 25.40 3.65
C VAL A 128 10.61 24.01 3.06
N ILE A 129 9.92 23.11 3.75
CA ILE A 129 9.53 21.79 3.23
C ILE A 129 8.04 21.83 2.96
N ILE A 130 7.64 21.31 1.81
CA ILE A 130 6.25 21.05 1.50
C ILE A 130 6.08 19.54 1.54
N TYR A 131 5.35 19.06 2.54
CA TYR A 131 5.01 17.65 2.71
C TYR A 131 3.53 17.46 2.40
N THR A 132 3.22 16.53 1.52
CA THR A 132 1.84 16.24 1.16
C THR A 132 1.57 14.77 1.15
N SER A 133 0.37 14.41 1.55
CA SER A 133 -0.12 13.06 1.34
C SER A 133 -1.58 13.09 0.92
N LYS A 134 -1.99 12.04 0.22
CA LYS A 134 -3.40 11.72 0.01
C LYS A 134 -3.63 10.32 0.50
N LEU A 135 -4.80 10.15 1.10
CA LEU A 135 -5.36 8.85 1.26
C LEU A 135 -6.24 8.56 0.05
N SER A 136 -5.67 7.80 -0.87
CA SER A 136 -6.46 7.10 -1.87
C SER A 136 -6.65 5.67 -1.34
N GLY A 137 -7.78 5.03 -1.57
CA GLY A 137 -8.00 3.58 -1.37
C GLY A 137 -7.50 2.84 -0.10
N GLY A 138 -7.20 3.48 1.03
CA GLY A 138 -6.66 2.84 2.23
C GLY A 138 -5.13 2.68 2.28
N LEU A 139 -4.36 3.53 1.61
CA LEU A 139 -2.90 3.67 1.72
C LEU A 139 -2.52 5.14 1.63
N ILE A 140 -1.41 5.46 2.26
CA ILE A 140 -0.82 6.78 2.23
C ILE A 140 0.06 6.88 0.99
N ASP A 141 -0.32 7.74 0.06
CA ASP A 141 0.52 8.17 -1.04
C ASP A 141 1.04 9.56 -0.69
N PHE A 142 2.36 9.77 -0.67
CA PHE A 142 2.96 11.00 -0.17
C PHE A 142 4.04 11.53 -1.12
N LYS A 143 4.26 12.83 -1.06
CA LYS A 143 5.30 13.55 -1.79
C LYS A 143 5.82 14.67 -0.91
N TYR A 144 7.12 14.93 -0.95
CA TYR A 144 7.69 16.13 -0.38
C TYR A 144 8.64 16.83 -1.35
N GLU A 145 8.78 18.14 -1.15
CA GLU A 145 9.83 18.95 -1.78
C GLU A 145 10.41 19.91 -0.74
N TYR A 146 11.74 19.96 -0.66
CA TYR A 146 12.47 20.98 0.08
C TYR A 146 12.80 22.15 -0.86
N LEU A 147 12.44 23.36 -0.45
CA LEU A 147 12.73 24.59 -1.14
C LEU A 147 13.84 25.32 -0.38
N GLU A 148 15.01 25.46 -1.01
CA GLU A 148 16.13 26.24 -0.48
C GLU A 148 16.43 27.39 -1.44
N LYS A 149 16.21 28.63 -1.00
CA LYS A 149 16.52 29.85 -1.80
C LYS A 149 16.02 29.78 -3.25
N GLY A 150 14.79 29.27 -3.45
CA GLY A 150 14.15 29.14 -4.76
C GLY A 150 14.56 27.92 -5.59
N LYS A 151 15.47 27.07 -5.09
CA LYS A 151 15.79 25.76 -5.69
C LYS A 151 14.94 24.66 -5.06
N ARG A 152 14.55 23.68 -5.88
CA ARG A 152 13.72 22.54 -5.47
C ARG A 152 14.58 21.30 -5.30
N PHE A 153 14.41 20.61 -4.18
CA PHE A 153 15.03 19.34 -3.88
C PHE A 153 13.93 18.35 -3.53
N SER A 154 13.91 17.19 -4.18
CA SER A 154 12.97 16.11 -3.86
C SER A 154 13.55 15.10 -2.87
N THR A 155 14.66 15.44 -2.22
CA THR A 155 15.40 14.59 -1.29
C THR A 155 16.06 15.40 -0.17
N GLY A 156 16.17 14.84 1.03
CA GLY A 156 17.10 15.27 2.08
C GLY A 156 16.56 15.20 3.52
N VAL A 157 15.27 15.46 3.74
CA VAL A 157 14.72 15.64 5.10
C VAL A 157 14.22 14.33 5.72
N PHE A 158 13.64 13.47 4.87
CA PHE A 158 13.01 12.22 5.26
C PHE A 158 13.91 11.01 4.99
N GLU A 159 15.17 11.27 4.68
CA GLU A 159 16.19 10.28 4.38
C GLU A 159 17.24 10.30 5.47
N ASP A 160 17.77 9.13 5.82
CA ASP A 160 18.77 8.97 6.89
C ASP A 160 20.06 9.80 6.72
N ASN A 161 20.23 10.46 5.57
CA ASN A 161 21.38 11.29 5.24
C ASN A 161 20.92 12.50 4.42
N ILE A 162 20.85 13.69 5.04
CA ILE A 162 21.28 15.02 4.55
C ILE A 162 20.64 16.12 5.44
N TYR A 163 21.48 16.89 6.15
CA TYR A 163 21.07 18.15 6.79
C TYR A 163 21.86 19.34 6.19
N PRO A 164 21.26 20.52 5.92
CA PRO A 164 21.97 21.68 5.36
C PRO A 164 22.78 22.51 6.36
N PHE A 165 22.74 22.21 7.67
CA PHE A 165 23.41 23.04 8.68
C PHE A 165 24.55 22.29 9.38
N SER A 166 25.75 22.47 8.83
CA SER A 166 27.07 22.23 9.44
C SER A 166 27.14 21.20 10.57
N PHE A 167 26.97 19.94 10.19
CA PHE A 167 27.70 18.82 10.79
C PHE A 167 28.02 17.86 9.65
N ASN A 168 29.29 17.78 9.26
CA ASN A 168 29.72 16.92 8.14
C ASN A 168 29.83 15.47 8.65
N PRO A 169 29.37 14.49 7.87
CA PRO A 169 28.97 13.17 8.31
C PRO A 169 30.15 12.19 8.28
N HIS A 170 29.95 11.02 8.85
CA HIS A 170 30.74 9.81 8.61
C HIS A 170 32.27 10.02 8.57
N ASN A 171 32.88 10.00 9.75
CA ASN A 171 34.17 9.34 9.87
C ASN A 171 33.94 7.89 10.32
N ILE A 172 33.30 7.10 9.47
CA ILE A 172 33.50 5.66 9.43
C ILE A 172 33.71 5.33 7.98
N ALA A 173 34.97 5.12 7.64
CA ALA A 173 35.31 4.22 6.57
C ALA A 173 34.65 2.87 6.87
N SER A 174 33.57 2.56 6.18
CA SER A 174 33.23 1.18 5.86
C SER A 174 32.95 1.11 4.37
N LYS A 175 34.05 1.06 3.61
CA LYS A 175 34.07 0.20 2.43
C LYS A 175 33.78 -1.21 2.93
N ASN A 176 32.52 -1.60 2.97
CA ASN A 176 32.15 -2.96 2.67
C ASN A 176 31.38 -2.89 1.36
N VAL A 177 32.13 -3.02 0.27
CA VAL A 177 31.57 -3.41 -1.02
C VAL A 177 31.10 -4.85 -0.80
N TYR A 178 29.88 -5.00 -0.30
CA TYR A 178 29.13 -6.23 -0.45
C TYR A 178 28.86 -6.39 -1.96
N SER A 179 28.86 -7.62 -2.48
CA SER A 179 28.94 -7.90 -3.93
C SER A 179 27.99 -7.06 -4.79
N ASP A 180 28.28 -6.94 -6.09
CA ASP A 180 27.48 -6.21 -7.10
C ASP A 180 25.98 -6.61 -7.17
N ASP A 181 25.56 -7.61 -6.40
CA ASP A 181 24.22 -8.18 -6.37
C ASP A 181 23.31 -7.64 -5.26
N PHE A 182 23.82 -6.89 -4.27
CA PHE A 182 23.02 -6.40 -3.13
C PHE A 182 23.01 -4.88 -3.01
N LEU A 183 21.81 -4.29 -2.99
CA LEU A 183 21.60 -2.89 -2.63
C LEU A 183 21.41 -2.78 -1.11
N VAL A 184 22.43 -2.26 -0.43
CA VAL A 184 22.48 -2.12 1.02
C VAL A 184 22.66 -0.64 1.39
N LYS A 185 21.95 -0.18 2.43
CA LYS A 185 22.14 1.15 3.02
C LYS A 185 22.08 1.03 4.54
N ASN A 186 23.10 1.51 5.24
CA ASN A 186 23.16 1.52 6.71
C ASN A 186 22.82 0.14 7.32
N ASP A 187 23.49 -0.91 6.84
CA ASP A 187 23.28 -2.31 7.29
C ASP A 187 21.87 -2.87 7.05
N VAL A 188 21.07 -2.16 6.24
CA VAL A 188 19.76 -2.58 5.76
C VAL A 188 19.86 -3.08 4.32
N LEU A 189 19.49 -4.33 4.09
CA LEU A 189 19.37 -4.88 2.75
C LEU A 189 18.06 -4.41 2.10
N LEU A 190 18.17 -3.49 1.14
CA LEU A 190 17.04 -2.88 0.44
C LEU A 190 16.52 -3.75 -0.70
N LYS A 191 17.43 -4.34 -1.48
CA LYS A 191 17.08 -5.15 -2.66
C LYS A 191 18.22 -6.07 -3.06
N TYR A 192 17.87 -7.29 -3.44
CA TYR A 192 18.76 -8.18 -4.19
C TYR A 192 18.50 -8.03 -5.69
N ILE A 193 19.57 -7.76 -6.44
CA ILE A 193 19.57 -7.53 -7.90
C ILE A 193 20.37 -8.60 -8.66
N GLY A 194 21.00 -9.53 -7.95
CA GLY A 194 21.71 -10.66 -8.54
C GLY A 194 20.80 -11.69 -9.20
N LYS A 195 21.42 -12.72 -9.78
CA LYS A 195 20.72 -13.81 -10.51
C LYS A 195 21.12 -15.21 -10.04
N GLU A 196 21.88 -15.28 -8.96
CA GLU A 196 22.35 -16.55 -8.41
C GLU A 196 21.22 -17.33 -7.77
N LYS A 197 21.28 -18.65 -7.94
CA LYS A 197 20.31 -19.60 -7.37
C LYS A 197 20.51 -19.79 -5.87
N ASN A 198 21.75 -19.71 -5.41
CA ASN A 198 22.14 -19.93 -4.02
C ASN A 198 22.73 -18.64 -3.50
N VAL A 199 22.04 -18.00 -2.55
CA VAL A 199 22.38 -16.65 -2.11
C VAL A 199 22.73 -16.67 -0.63
N VAL A 200 23.87 -16.10 -0.29
CA VAL A 200 24.26 -15.85 1.11
C VAL A 200 24.15 -14.36 1.34
N ILE A 201 23.24 -13.96 2.25
CA ILE A 201 23.15 -12.55 2.64
C ILE A 201 24.48 -12.18 3.34
N PRO A 202 25.11 -11.06 2.96
CA PRO A 202 26.39 -10.67 3.54
C PRO A 202 26.33 -10.50 5.07
N HIS A 203 27.42 -10.85 5.76
CA HIS A 203 27.58 -10.52 7.18
C HIS A 203 27.53 -9.00 7.39
N GLY A 204 27.02 -8.57 8.54
CA GLY A 204 26.87 -7.15 8.88
C GLY A 204 25.49 -6.57 8.53
N ILE A 205 24.63 -7.30 7.82
CA ILE A 205 23.23 -6.90 7.63
C ILE A 205 22.44 -7.12 8.91
N GLU A 206 21.73 -6.09 9.37
CA GLU A 206 20.85 -6.11 10.55
C GLU A 206 19.38 -6.26 10.16
N LYS A 207 18.99 -5.82 8.96
CA LYS A 207 17.59 -5.82 8.51
C LYS A 207 17.46 -6.17 7.03
N ILE A 208 16.47 -6.98 6.71
CA ILE A 208 16.01 -7.23 5.34
C ILE A 208 14.74 -6.40 5.13
N GLU A 209 14.73 -5.50 4.15
CA GLU A 209 13.55 -4.67 3.87
C GLU A 209 12.42 -5.43 3.19
N SER A 210 11.25 -4.80 3.26
CA SER A 210 10.07 -5.30 2.57
C SER A 210 10.32 -5.40 1.06
N GLY A 211 10.03 -6.56 0.47
CA GLY A 211 10.25 -6.83 -0.95
C GLY A 211 11.71 -6.97 -1.41
N ALA A 212 12.69 -7.09 -0.51
CA ALA A 212 14.11 -7.16 -0.86
C ALA A 212 14.43 -8.26 -1.91
N PHE A 213 13.79 -9.42 -1.81
CA PHE A 213 13.89 -10.56 -2.74
C PHE A 213 12.59 -10.80 -3.52
N TRP A 214 11.73 -9.79 -3.65
CA TRP A 214 10.49 -9.91 -4.41
C TRP A 214 10.76 -10.47 -5.81
N ASN A 215 10.11 -11.58 -6.12
CA ASN A 215 10.05 -12.24 -7.43
C ASN A 215 11.41 -12.75 -7.90
N CYS A 216 12.28 -13.12 -6.95
CA CYS A 216 13.50 -13.86 -7.24
C CYS A 216 13.15 -15.31 -7.57
N THR A 217 12.45 -15.53 -8.68
CA THR A 217 11.96 -16.85 -9.10
C THR A 217 13.08 -17.83 -9.44
N PHE A 218 14.31 -17.37 -9.60
CA PHE A 218 15.49 -18.22 -9.82
C PHE A 218 16.16 -18.67 -8.50
N LEU A 219 15.83 -18.03 -7.38
CA LEU A 219 16.41 -18.34 -6.07
C LEU A 219 15.92 -19.73 -5.61
N GLU A 220 16.85 -20.62 -5.31
CA GLU A 220 16.60 -21.98 -4.82
C GLU A 220 16.94 -22.12 -3.33
N GLU A 221 18.00 -21.44 -2.87
CA GLU A 221 18.49 -21.48 -1.50
C GLU A 221 18.92 -20.08 -1.03
N ILE A 222 18.62 -19.76 0.24
CA ILE A 222 19.10 -18.54 0.87
C ILE A 222 19.62 -18.79 2.29
N THR A 223 20.77 -18.18 2.60
CA THR A 223 21.32 -18.16 3.95
C THR A 223 21.18 -16.75 4.55
N ILE A 224 20.48 -16.67 5.69
CA ILE A 224 20.34 -15.44 6.49
C ILE A 224 21.36 -15.52 7.64
N PRO A 225 22.34 -14.60 7.75
CA PRO A 225 23.33 -14.64 8.82
C PRO A 225 22.75 -14.20 10.17
N ASP A 226 23.36 -14.66 11.27
CA ASP A 226 22.95 -14.39 12.66
C ASP A 226 22.98 -12.90 13.08
N GLY A 227 23.50 -12.02 12.23
CA GLY A 227 23.45 -10.56 12.41
C GLY A 227 22.07 -9.98 12.14
N VAL A 228 21.25 -10.63 11.30
CA VAL A 228 19.94 -10.10 10.92
C VAL A 228 18.99 -10.22 12.10
N ARG A 229 18.31 -9.11 12.42
CA ARG A 229 17.32 -8.98 13.49
C ARG A 229 15.88 -8.91 12.98
N SER A 230 15.67 -8.52 11.73
CA SER A 230 14.30 -8.40 11.19
C SER A 230 14.17 -8.71 9.70
N ILE A 231 13.02 -9.28 9.35
CA ILE A 231 12.60 -9.55 7.97
C ILE A 231 11.34 -8.72 7.67
N GLY A 232 11.42 -7.83 6.69
CA GLY A 232 10.31 -7.01 6.23
C GLY A 232 9.18 -7.81 5.58
N GLY A 233 7.99 -7.21 5.48
CA GLY A 233 6.85 -7.87 4.85
C GLY A 233 7.05 -8.08 3.35
N ASP A 234 6.45 -9.11 2.78
CA ASP A 234 6.62 -9.49 1.36
C ASP A 234 8.11 -9.68 0.93
N ALA A 235 9.09 -9.80 1.84
CA ALA A 235 10.52 -9.82 1.52
C ALA A 235 10.93 -10.88 0.49
N PHE A 236 10.34 -12.07 0.56
CA PHE A 236 10.56 -13.22 -0.31
C PHE A 236 9.30 -13.59 -1.11
N ILE A 237 8.41 -12.63 -1.38
CA ILE A 237 7.18 -12.89 -2.13
C ILE A 237 7.50 -13.38 -3.55
N TYR A 238 6.80 -14.42 -4.01
CA TYR A 238 7.01 -15.08 -5.32
C TYR A 238 8.43 -15.62 -5.56
N CYS A 239 9.11 -16.12 -4.53
CA CYS A 239 10.33 -16.89 -4.71
C CYS A 239 9.96 -18.37 -5.00
N ASP A 240 9.31 -18.62 -6.15
CA ASP A 240 8.64 -19.89 -6.44
C ASP A 240 9.55 -21.14 -6.43
N ASN A 241 10.85 -20.96 -6.67
CA ASN A 241 11.85 -22.03 -6.64
C ASN A 241 12.59 -22.15 -5.29
N LEU A 242 12.35 -21.24 -4.33
CA LEU A 242 12.98 -21.27 -3.02
C LEU A 242 12.41 -22.45 -2.24
N LYS A 243 13.24 -23.43 -1.93
CA LYS A 243 12.81 -24.71 -1.35
C LYS A 243 12.66 -24.64 0.16
N MET A 244 13.57 -23.93 0.80
CA MET A 244 13.64 -23.84 2.25
C MET A 244 14.16 -22.47 2.67
N ILE A 245 13.65 -21.96 3.78
CA ILE A 245 14.25 -20.85 4.50
C ILE A 245 14.37 -21.20 5.98
N ASN A 246 15.53 -20.90 6.56
CA ASN A 246 15.74 -20.97 8.00
C ASN A 246 15.57 -19.58 8.59
N ILE A 247 14.69 -19.43 9.59
CA ILE A 247 14.57 -18.21 10.40
C ILE A 247 15.56 -18.38 11.57
N PRO A 248 16.74 -17.73 11.53
CA PRO A 248 17.77 -17.94 12.56
C PRO A 248 17.33 -17.38 13.91
N SER A 249 17.99 -17.84 14.98
CA SER A 249 17.67 -17.46 16.37
C SER A 249 17.74 -15.96 16.63
N SER A 250 18.44 -15.22 15.77
CA SER A 250 18.63 -13.78 15.82
C SER A 250 17.43 -12.95 15.37
N ILE A 251 16.46 -13.53 14.65
CA ILE A 251 15.33 -12.77 14.13
C ILE A 251 14.34 -12.49 15.25
N GLU A 252 14.11 -11.20 15.52
CA GLU A 252 13.20 -10.72 16.55
C GLU A 252 11.86 -10.25 15.95
N LYS A 253 11.85 -9.87 14.67
CA LYS A 253 10.67 -9.28 14.00
C LYS A 253 10.46 -9.80 12.59
N ILE A 254 9.21 -10.18 12.28
CA ILE A 254 8.74 -10.54 10.94
C ILE A 254 7.54 -9.67 10.55
N GLY A 255 7.62 -9.08 9.36
CA GLY A 255 6.57 -8.26 8.78
C GLY A 255 5.35 -9.07 8.29
N ASP A 256 4.48 -8.44 7.51
CA ASP A 256 3.35 -9.12 6.86
C ASP A 256 3.83 -10.13 5.82
N ASP A 257 3.56 -11.41 6.09
CA ASP A 257 3.91 -12.59 5.29
C ASP A 257 5.05 -12.38 4.28
N PRO A 258 6.32 -12.45 4.73
CA PRO A 258 7.46 -12.35 3.83
C PRO A 258 7.52 -13.47 2.80
N PHE A 259 6.75 -14.55 2.96
CA PHE A 259 6.86 -15.78 2.19
C PHE A 259 5.70 -16.00 1.23
N ALA A 260 4.77 -15.05 1.17
CA ALA A 260 3.55 -15.15 0.39
C ALA A 260 3.82 -15.56 -1.08
N GLY A 261 2.98 -16.46 -1.59
CA GLY A 261 3.02 -16.87 -3.00
C GLY A 261 4.21 -17.75 -3.40
N SER A 262 5.17 -18.04 -2.51
CA SER A 262 6.26 -18.98 -2.76
C SER A 262 5.73 -20.43 -2.69
N ALA A 263 5.55 -21.05 -3.86
CA ALA A 263 4.70 -22.23 -4.04
C ALA A 263 5.10 -23.49 -3.25
N ASN A 264 6.39 -23.68 -2.98
CA ASN A 264 6.94 -24.91 -2.41
C ASN A 264 7.85 -24.67 -1.20
N LEU A 265 7.74 -23.49 -0.56
CA LEU A 265 8.65 -23.09 0.49
C LEU A 265 8.39 -23.86 1.78
N LEU A 266 9.42 -24.53 2.29
CA LEU A 266 9.48 -25.02 3.66
C LEU A 266 10.12 -23.99 4.58
N ILE A 267 9.56 -23.82 5.78
CA ILE A 267 10.08 -22.90 6.79
C ILE A 267 10.63 -23.72 7.94
N ASN A 268 11.88 -23.45 8.32
CA ASN A 268 12.43 -23.83 9.61
C ASN A 268 12.50 -22.58 10.50
N ASN A 269 12.29 -22.76 11.80
CA ASN A 269 12.35 -21.67 12.75
C ASN A 269 13.21 -22.04 13.96
N GLU A 270 14.29 -21.26 14.15
CA GLU A 270 15.17 -21.30 15.33
C GLU A 270 14.97 -20.06 16.22
N SER A 271 14.20 -19.07 15.76
CA SER A 271 13.88 -17.88 16.57
C SER A 271 12.90 -18.21 17.69
N PRO A 272 13.20 -17.77 18.94
CA PRO A 272 12.28 -17.90 20.06
C PRO A 272 11.09 -16.91 19.97
N HIS A 273 11.10 -15.99 19.01
CA HIS A 273 10.07 -14.96 18.84
C HIS A 273 8.93 -15.38 17.90
N PHE A 274 8.98 -16.59 17.35
CA PHE A 274 7.97 -17.11 16.44
C PHE A 274 7.68 -18.57 16.75
N HIS A 275 6.43 -18.99 16.56
CA HIS A 275 6.02 -20.38 16.69
C HIS A 275 5.72 -20.97 15.33
N LEU A 276 6.28 -22.14 15.03
CA LEU A 276 5.98 -22.91 13.83
C LEU A 276 5.19 -24.15 14.24
N ILE A 277 3.87 -24.09 14.11
CA ILE A 277 2.96 -25.16 14.54
C ILE A 277 2.36 -25.81 13.31
N LYS A 278 2.69 -27.09 13.07
CA LYS A 278 2.22 -27.83 11.89
C LYS A 278 2.48 -27.07 10.57
N GLU A 279 3.70 -26.55 10.43
CA GLU A 279 4.17 -25.74 9.28
C GLU A 279 3.52 -24.36 9.12
N ILE A 280 2.69 -23.92 10.07
CA ILE A 280 2.05 -22.60 10.06
C ILE A 280 2.85 -21.69 10.99
N LEU A 281 3.25 -20.52 10.49
CA LEU A 281 4.05 -19.56 11.22
C LEU A 281 3.16 -18.56 11.96
N PHE A 282 3.42 -18.39 13.24
CA PHE A 282 2.77 -17.43 14.13
C PHE A 282 3.80 -16.54 14.83
N ASP A 283 3.35 -15.43 15.41
CA ASP A 283 4.13 -14.68 16.40
C ASP A 283 4.32 -15.45 17.71
N SER A 284 5.13 -14.91 18.62
CA SER A 284 5.56 -15.58 19.86
C SER A 284 4.43 -15.98 20.81
N ASP A 285 3.30 -15.25 20.77
CA ASP A 285 2.14 -15.52 21.62
C ASP A 285 0.94 -16.09 20.84
N GLU A 286 1.17 -16.48 19.58
CA GLU A 286 0.20 -17.09 18.67
C GLU A 286 -1.04 -16.24 18.40
N LYS A 287 -0.96 -14.93 18.66
CA LYS A 287 -2.04 -13.99 18.39
C LYS A 287 -2.12 -13.60 16.93
N ARG A 288 -1.04 -13.71 16.18
CA ARG A 288 -0.99 -13.40 14.75
C ARG A 288 -0.60 -14.62 13.95
N LEU A 289 -1.50 -15.04 13.04
CA LEU A 289 -1.16 -15.99 11.99
C LEU A 289 -0.40 -15.24 10.89
N ILE A 290 0.89 -15.52 10.75
CA ILE A 290 1.78 -14.82 9.82
C ILE A 290 1.74 -15.49 8.44
N HIS A 291 1.90 -16.81 8.37
CA HIS A 291 1.99 -17.53 7.09
C HIS A 291 1.36 -18.92 7.16
N TYR A 292 0.46 -19.18 6.20
CA TYR A 292 -0.09 -20.47 5.85
C TYR A 292 0.30 -20.77 4.40
N GLY A 293 1.24 -21.70 4.24
CA GLY A 293 1.88 -21.96 2.94
C GLY A 293 0.91 -22.41 1.84
N SER A 294 1.18 -21.95 0.62
CA SER A 294 0.41 -22.36 -0.57
C SER A 294 0.63 -23.83 -0.96
N HIS A 295 1.71 -24.45 -0.46
CA HIS A 295 1.97 -25.88 -0.61
C HIS A 295 1.02 -26.75 0.22
N MET A 296 0.47 -26.22 1.32
CA MET A 296 -0.40 -26.93 2.25
C MET A 296 -1.64 -27.48 1.54
N LYS A 297 -1.92 -28.78 1.75
CA LYS A 297 -2.95 -29.54 1.01
C LYS A 297 -4.29 -29.65 1.73
N ALA A 298 -4.42 -29.13 2.94
CA ALA A 298 -5.67 -29.24 3.70
C ALA A 298 -6.80 -28.47 3.00
N GLU A 299 -7.96 -29.10 2.85
CA GLU A 299 -9.14 -28.45 2.23
C GLU A 299 -9.91 -27.56 3.21
N ARG A 300 -9.74 -27.79 4.52
CA ARG A 300 -10.35 -26.99 5.58
C ARG A 300 -9.32 -26.64 6.64
N TYR A 301 -9.36 -25.40 7.09
CA TYR A 301 -8.57 -24.93 8.22
C TYR A 301 -9.45 -24.16 9.22
N GLU A 302 -9.30 -24.47 10.51
CA GLU A 302 -9.95 -23.74 11.59
C GLU A 302 -8.89 -22.96 12.35
N ILE A 303 -9.04 -21.64 12.38
CA ILE A 303 -8.05 -20.75 12.98
C ILE A 303 -8.02 -20.97 14.49
N PRO A 304 -6.85 -21.20 15.13
CA PRO A 304 -6.77 -21.42 16.57
C PRO A 304 -7.40 -20.28 17.38
N LEU A 305 -8.00 -20.61 18.53
CA LEU A 305 -8.60 -19.61 19.43
C LEU A 305 -7.58 -18.61 20.00
N THR A 306 -6.28 -18.90 19.96
CA THR A 306 -5.23 -17.96 20.35
C THR A 306 -5.10 -16.79 19.37
N VAL A 307 -5.49 -16.97 18.11
CA VAL A 307 -5.31 -15.98 17.05
C VAL A 307 -6.33 -14.85 17.17
N GLU A 308 -5.81 -13.63 17.30
CA GLU A 308 -6.57 -12.38 17.25
C GLU A 308 -6.42 -11.66 15.89
N TRP A 309 -5.38 -11.98 15.12
CA TRP A 309 -5.00 -11.30 13.87
C TRP A 309 -4.66 -12.30 12.75
N ILE A 310 -5.40 -12.28 11.65
CA ILE A 310 -5.05 -12.97 10.40
C ILE A 310 -4.16 -12.05 9.56
N GLY A 311 -2.88 -12.41 9.37
CA GLY A 311 -1.90 -11.56 8.70
C GLY A 311 -2.26 -11.23 7.25
N LYS A 312 -1.74 -10.10 6.75
CA LYS A 312 -1.82 -9.78 5.32
C LYS A 312 -1.13 -10.88 4.51
N HIS A 313 -1.74 -11.26 3.38
CA HIS A 313 -1.30 -12.37 2.53
C HIS A 313 -1.17 -13.76 3.20
N SER A 314 -1.61 -13.92 4.44
CA SER A 314 -1.31 -15.13 5.21
C SER A 314 -1.76 -16.46 4.59
N PHE A 315 -2.83 -16.50 3.78
CA PHE A 315 -3.24 -17.71 3.04
C PHE A 315 -3.01 -17.59 1.53
N TYR A 316 -2.30 -16.55 1.08
CA TYR A 316 -2.22 -16.12 -0.31
C TYR A 316 -1.86 -17.26 -1.28
N LYS A 317 -2.60 -17.37 -2.39
CA LYS A 317 -2.41 -18.38 -3.44
C LYS A 317 -2.60 -19.85 -3.00
N ASN A 318 -3.14 -20.15 -1.82
CA ASN A 318 -3.42 -21.54 -1.48
C ASN A 318 -4.60 -22.07 -2.31
N ARG A 319 -4.32 -22.97 -3.27
CA ARG A 319 -5.33 -23.53 -4.21
C ARG A 319 -6.04 -24.79 -3.70
N HIS A 320 -5.64 -25.30 -2.54
CA HIS A 320 -6.22 -26.52 -1.96
C HIS A 320 -7.29 -26.20 -0.93
N LEU A 321 -7.13 -25.08 -0.23
CA LEU A 321 -8.01 -24.64 0.83
C LEU A 321 -9.35 -24.17 0.26
N LYS A 322 -10.42 -24.88 0.63
CA LYS A 322 -11.80 -24.59 0.22
C LYS A 322 -12.59 -23.89 1.32
N LYS A 323 -12.21 -24.09 2.59
CA LYS A 323 -12.89 -23.47 3.73
C LYS A 323 -11.92 -23.02 4.83
N VAL A 324 -12.06 -21.77 5.26
CA VAL A 324 -11.43 -21.26 6.49
C VAL A 324 -12.50 -20.91 7.51
N VAL A 325 -12.35 -21.40 8.73
CA VAL A 325 -13.17 -20.98 9.88
C VAL A 325 -12.47 -19.84 10.60
N ILE A 326 -13.11 -18.67 10.62
CA ILE A 326 -12.71 -17.51 11.40
C ILE A 326 -13.32 -17.66 12.80
N THR A 327 -12.47 -17.95 13.78
CA THR A 327 -12.90 -18.24 15.16
C THR A 327 -13.14 -16.98 15.99
N GLU A 328 -13.73 -17.17 17.16
CA GLU A 328 -14.36 -16.20 18.04
C GLU A 328 -13.42 -15.04 18.43
N ASN A 329 -12.12 -15.33 18.58
CA ASN A 329 -11.13 -14.35 19.05
C ASN A 329 -10.51 -13.52 17.92
N VAL A 330 -10.75 -13.86 16.64
CA VAL A 330 -10.22 -13.08 15.53
C VAL A 330 -10.88 -11.70 15.51
N ARG A 331 -10.06 -10.66 15.62
CA ARG A 331 -10.45 -9.24 15.60
C ARG A 331 -10.09 -8.56 14.29
N PHE A 332 -9.00 -9.01 13.65
CA PHE A 332 -8.45 -8.38 12.46
C PHE A 332 -8.20 -9.38 11.33
N VAL A 333 -8.53 -8.96 10.11
CA VAL A 333 -8.23 -9.69 8.88
C VAL A 333 -7.40 -8.77 8.00
N GLY A 334 -6.15 -9.13 7.78
CA GLY A 334 -5.21 -8.38 6.96
C GLY A 334 -5.62 -8.34 5.48
N ASN A 335 -5.15 -7.31 4.79
CA ASN A 335 -5.36 -7.17 3.35
C ASN A 335 -4.90 -8.43 2.61
N ASN A 336 -5.67 -8.85 1.60
CA ASN A 336 -5.33 -9.99 0.75
C ASN A 336 -5.05 -11.31 1.49
N ALA A 337 -5.52 -11.47 2.73
CA ALA A 337 -5.33 -12.70 3.50
C ALA A 337 -5.72 -13.95 2.70
N PHE A 338 -6.81 -13.89 1.92
CA PHE A 338 -7.36 -15.00 1.13
C PHE A 338 -7.27 -14.77 -0.40
N SER A 339 -6.46 -13.81 -0.87
CA SER A 339 -6.38 -13.55 -2.31
C SER A 339 -5.74 -14.72 -3.06
N ASP A 340 -6.25 -14.97 -4.27
CA ASP A 340 -5.82 -16.08 -5.15
C ASP A 340 -5.97 -17.49 -4.56
N CYS A 341 -6.74 -17.63 -3.46
CA CYS A 341 -7.18 -18.93 -2.97
C CYS A 341 -8.34 -19.45 -3.84
N GLU A 342 -8.02 -20.30 -4.80
CA GLU A 342 -8.99 -20.82 -5.76
C GLU A 342 -10.07 -21.65 -5.04
N ASN A 343 -11.32 -21.19 -5.12
CA ASN A 343 -12.50 -21.80 -4.51
C ASN A 343 -12.63 -21.66 -2.98
N ILE A 344 -11.96 -20.68 -2.37
CA ILE A 344 -12.11 -20.42 -0.94
C ILE A 344 -13.52 -19.98 -0.57
N THR A 345 -14.02 -20.45 0.58
CA THR A 345 -15.20 -19.95 1.29
C THR A 345 -14.86 -19.75 2.77
N LEU A 346 -15.60 -18.91 3.47
CA LEU A 346 -15.38 -18.65 4.89
C LEU A 346 -16.55 -19.16 5.74
N GLU A 347 -16.24 -19.59 6.95
CA GLU A 347 -17.20 -19.83 8.03
C GLU A 347 -16.85 -18.85 9.16
N ASN A 348 -17.72 -17.89 9.45
CA ASN A 348 -17.44 -16.89 10.47
C ASN A 348 -18.12 -17.24 11.80
N ARG A 349 -17.32 -17.42 12.86
CA ARG A 349 -17.75 -17.50 14.26
C ARG A 349 -17.29 -16.29 15.08
N SER A 350 -16.46 -15.40 14.52
CA SER A 350 -16.07 -14.15 15.17
C SER A 350 -17.23 -13.16 15.23
N PRO A 351 -17.47 -12.52 16.40
CA PRO A 351 -18.47 -11.46 16.53
C PRO A 351 -18.01 -10.13 15.90
N ASN A 352 -16.77 -10.04 15.40
CA ASN A 352 -16.19 -8.82 14.81
C ASN A 352 -16.44 -8.72 13.29
N PHE A 353 -17.01 -9.76 12.68
CA PHE A 353 -17.26 -9.82 11.25
C PHE A 353 -18.65 -10.35 10.94
N VAL A 354 -19.11 -10.10 9.72
CA VAL A 354 -20.30 -10.72 9.14
C VAL A 354 -19.89 -11.34 7.82
N TYR A 355 -20.19 -12.62 7.63
CA TYR A 355 -19.96 -13.31 6.35
C TYR A 355 -21.29 -13.67 5.71
N THR A 356 -21.61 -13.04 4.58
CA THR A 356 -22.86 -13.25 3.84
C THR A 356 -22.59 -13.18 2.34
N ASP A 357 -23.24 -14.07 1.58
CA ASP A 357 -23.16 -14.08 0.11
C ASP A 357 -21.73 -14.03 -0.45
N GLY A 358 -20.81 -14.75 0.19
CA GLY A 358 -19.39 -14.78 -0.18
C GLY A 358 -18.55 -13.59 0.29
N SER A 359 -19.18 -12.55 0.83
CA SER A 359 -18.52 -11.35 1.31
C SER A 359 -18.27 -11.39 2.82
N LEU A 360 -17.03 -11.11 3.21
CA LEU A 360 -16.64 -10.83 4.58
C LEU A 360 -16.71 -9.31 4.81
N LEU A 361 -17.54 -8.91 5.76
CA LEU A 361 -17.80 -7.54 6.15
C LEU A 361 -17.31 -7.33 7.59
N ASN A 362 -17.03 -6.08 7.97
CA ASN A 362 -16.88 -5.74 9.39
C ASN A 362 -18.22 -5.95 10.14
N LYS A 363 -18.16 -5.93 11.47
CA LYS A 363 -19.32 -6.08 12.36
C LYS A 363 -20.49 -5.15 12.02
N GLU A 364 -20.19 -3.89 11.68
CA GLU A 364 -21.19 -2.87 11.33
C GLU A 364 -21.73 -3.02 9.90
N GLN A 365 -21.16 -3.94 9.11
CA GLN A 365 -21.46 -4.15 7.69
C GLN A 365 -21.29 -2.91 6.81
N THR A 366 -20.46 -1.97 7.26
CA THR A 366 -20.14 -0.72 6.54
C THR A 366 -18.92 -0.88 5.62
N THR A 367 -18.10 -1.91 5.81
CA THR A 367 -16.91 -2.18 5.01
C THR A 367 -16.86 -3.61 4.51
N LEU A 368 -16.72 -3.76 3.20
CA LEU A 368 -16.48 -5.05 2.53
C LEU A 368 -14.98 -5.33 2.51
N ILE A 369 -14.55 -6.30 3.31
CA ILE A 369 -13.14 -6.64 3.53
C ILE A 369 -12.65 -7.59 2.43
N HIS A 370 -13.44 -8.61 2.11
CA HIS A 370 -13.06 -9.65 1.15
C HIS A 370 -14.29 -10.27 0.47
N TYR A 371 -14.16 -10.65 -0.80
CA TYR A 371 -15.10 -11.47 -1.55
C TYR A 371 -14.44 -12.80 -1.94
N SER A 372 -15.08 -13.90 -1.55
CA SER A 372 -14.54 -15.25 -1.64
C SER A 372 -14.67 -15.82 -3.06
N LEU A 373 -13.61 -16.44 -3.58
CA LEU A 373 -13.58 -16.99 -4.95
C LEU A 373 -14.32 -18.33 -5.12
N GLY A 374 -14.73 -18.96 -4.02
CA GLY A 374 -15.53 -20.19 -4.00
C GLY A 374 -17.03 -19.99 -4.08
N THR A 375 -17.51 -18.78 -4.39
CA THR A 375 -18.91 -18.58 -4.72
C THR A 375 -19.20 -19.02 -6.16
N ASP A 376 -20.42 -19.53 -6.38
CA ASP A 376 -20.96 -19.83 -7.71
C ASP A 376 -21.78 -18.64 -8.27
N GLN A 377 -21.56 -17.44 -7.75
CA GLN A 377 -22.33 -16.25 -8.13
C GLN A 377 -21.74 -15.57 -9.37
N ASP A 378 -22.55 -15.45 -10.41
CA ASP A 378 -22.23 -14.66 -11.61
C ASP A 378 -22.47 -13.16 -11.41
N GLU A 379 -23.35 -12.78 -10.46
CA GLU A 379 -23.70 -11.40 -10.14
C GLU A 379 -23.63 -11.17 -8.63
N TYR A 380 -23.12 -10.00 -8.23
CA TYR A 380 -23.06 -9.58 -6.84
C TYR A 380 -23.58 -8.15 -6.67
N VAL A 381 -24.48 -7.95 -5.71
CA VAL A 381 -24.98 -6.63 -5.32
C VAL A 381 -24.34 -6.25 -3.99
N ILE A 382 -23.54 -5.18 -3.98
CA ILE A 382 -22.91 -4.71 -2.74
C ILE A 382 -24.02 -4.30 -1.75
N PRO A 383 -24.09 -4.86 -0.53
CA PRO A 383 -25.17 -4.59 0.42
C PRO A 383 -25.33 -3.09 0.68
N ARG A 384 -26.57 -2.60 0.82
CA ARG A 384 -26.86 -1.17 1.04
C ARG A 384 -26.24 -0.62 2.34
N SER A 385 -25.89 -1.47 3.30
CA SER A 385 -25.16 -1.07 4.52
C SER A 385 -23.72 -0.64 4.23
N VAL A 386 -23.12 -1.15 3.14
CA VAL A 386 -21.72 -0.93 2.81
C VAL A 386 -21.51 0.51 2.34
N ARG A 387 -20.55 1.16 2.97
CA ARG A 387 -20.04 2.50 2.63
C ARG A 387 -18.67 2.43 1.97
N THR A 388 -17.89 1.40 2.31
CA THR A 388 -16.50 1.23 1.85
C THR A 388 -16.29 -0.15 1.23
N VAL A 389 -15.82 -0.18 -0.02
CA VAL A 389 -15.27 -1.38 -0.65
C VAL A 389 -13.79 -1.44 -0.32
N GLY A 390 -13.35 -2.48 0.37
CA GLY A 390 -11.98 -2.63 0.84
C GLY A 390 -10.96 -2.80 -0.29
N ARG A 391 -9.69 -2.59 0.04
CA ARG A 391 -8.59 -2.80 -0.88
C ARG A 391 -8.56 -4.26 -1.34
N ASN A 392 -8.39 -4.47 -2.65
CA ASN A 392 -8.25 -5.80 -3.25
C ASN A 392 -9.38 -6.77 -2.87
N SER A 393 -10.56 -6.25 -2.47
CA SER A 393 -11.61 -7.08 -1.89
C SER A 393 -12.20 -8.09 -2.88
N PHE A 394 -12.24 -7.75 -4.18
CA PHE A 394 -12.63 -8.65 -5.27
C PHE A 394 -11.42 -9.03 -6.14
N TRP A 395 -10.22 -9.08 -5.57
CA TRP A 395 -9.01 -9.41 -6.34
C TRP A 395 -9.17 -10.74 -7.06
N ASN A 396 -8.94 -10.73 -8.38
CA ASN A 396 -8.94 -11.89 -9.25
C ASN A 396 -10.29 -12.65 -9.29
N CYS A 397 -11.41 -11.97 -9.05
CA CYS A 397 -12.76 -12.53 -9.22
C CYS A 397 -13.13 -12.74 -10.70
N ARG A 398 -12.42 -13.64 -11.39
CA ARG A 398 -12.57 -13.91 -12.84
C ARG A 398 -13.92 -14.55 -13.21
N ARG A 399 -14.60 -15.18 -12.26
CA ARG A 399 -15.93 -15.79 -12.44
C ARG A 399 -17.05 -14.76 -12.39
N LEU A 400 -16.90 -13.72 -11.56
CA LEU A 400 -17.93 -12.70 -11.37
C LEU A 400 -18.13 -11.91 -12.67
N LYS A 401 -19.33 -11.98 -13.24
CA LYS A 401 -19.68 -11.34 -14.52
C LYS A 401 -20.25 -9.95 -14.31
N ARG A 402 -20.87 -9.69 -13.15
CA ARG A 402 -21.52 -8.41 -12.86
C ARG A 402 -21.38 -8.02 -11.40
N ILE A 403 -21.17 -6.73 -11.16
CA ILE A 403 -21.27 -6.15 -9.82
C ILE A 403 -22.13 -4.88 -9.83
N VAL A 404 -22.97 -4.74 -8.81
CA VAL A 404 -23.74 -3.52 -8.56
C VAL A 404 -23.16 -2.78 -7.36
N ILE A 405 -22.59 -1.61 -7.62
CA ILE A 405 -22.14 -0.65 -6.61
C ILE A 405 -23.36 0.17 -6.17
N THR A 406 -23.85 -0.06 -4.96
CA THR A 406 -25.10 0.55 -4.45
C THR A 406 -24.93 2.01 -4.04
N GLU A 407 -26.05 2.71 -3.87
CA GLU A 407 -26.15 4.14 -3.60
C GLU A 407 -25.36 4.65 -2.38
N ASN A 408 -25.08 3.77 -1.42
CA ASN A 408 -24.41 4.11 -0.17
C ASN A 408 -22.89 3.91 -0.20
N VAL A 409 -22.34 3.32 -1.27
CA VAL A 409 -20.89 3.17 -1.42
C VAL A 409 -20.27 4.54 -1.67
N ARG A 410 -19.53 5.05 -0.70
CA ARG A 410 -18.85 6.35 -0.74
C ARG A 410 -17.38 6.20 -1.08
N GLN A 411 -16.77 5.10 -0.66
CA GLN A 411 -15.35 4.85 -0.83
C GLN A 411 -15.08 3.50 -1.52
N ILE A 412 -14.23 3.54 -2.54
CA ILE A 412 -13.70 2.35 -3.21
C ILE A 412 -12.20 2.31 -2.95
N GLY A 413 -11.76 1.19 -2.33
CA GLY A 413 -10.37 0.90 -1.96
C GLY A 413 -9.46 0.78 -3.18
N TYR A 414 -8.18 0.50 -2.97
CA TYR A 414 -7.28 0.25 -4.10
C TYR A 414 -7.56 -1.08 -4.78
N ASN A 415 -7.62 -1.04 -6.11
CA ASN A 415 -7.70 -2.20 -6.99
C ASN A 415 -8.66 -3.30 -6.51
N PRO A 416 -9.88 -2.95 -6.09
CA PRO A 416 -10.83 -3.92 -5.57
C PRO A 416 -11.17 -4.92 -6.67
N PHE A 417 -11.15 -4.51 -7.94
CA PHE A 417 -11.50 -5.34 -9.10
C PHE A 417 -10.29 -5.70 -9.98
N ALA A 418 -9.07 -5.64 -9.46
CA ALA A 418 -7.89 -6.03 -10.24
C ALA A 418 -7.99 -7.50 -10.69
N ASN A 419 -7.64 -7.77 -11.96
CA ASN A 419 -7.78 -9.08 -12.60
C ASN A 419 -9.21 -9.64 -12.67
N CYS A 420 -10.26 -8.82 -12.51
CA CYS A 420 -11.65 -9.21 -12.75
C CYS A 420 -11.99 -9.16 -14.25
N SER A 421 -11.53 -10.16 -15.00
CA SER A 421 -11.51 -10.09 -16.46
C SER A 421 -12.89 -10.05 -17.15
N ASN A 422 -13.94 -10.58 -16.52
CA ASN A 422 -15.28 -10.70 -17.12
C ASN A 422 -16.31 -9.71 -16.54
N LEU A 423 -15.86 -8.79 -15.68
CA LEU A 423 -16.75 -8.01 -14.83
C LEU A 423 -17.36 -6.80 -15.56
N GLU A 424 -18.69 -6.73 -15.51
CA GLU A 424 -19.50 -5.56 -15.84
C GLU A 424 -19.83 -4.79 -14.55
N ILE A 425 -19.63 -3.48 -14.55
CA ILE A 425 -19.87 -2.62 -13.39
C ILE A 425 -21.14 -1.81 -13.61
N ILE A 426 -22.12 -1.99 -12.72
CA ILE A 426 -23.30 -1.15 -12.61
C ILE A 426 -23.09 -0.24 -11.40
N CYS A 427 -23.14 1.07 -11.60
CA CYS A 427 -22.92 2.05 -10.53
C CYS A 427 -24.20 2.83 -10.24
N LEU A 428 -24.73 2.66 -9.02
CA LEU A 428 -25.83 3.44 -8.45
C LEU A 428 -25.34 4.48 -7.44
N SER A 429 -24.07 4.40 -7.03
CA SER A 429 -23.46 5.38 -6.14
C SER A 429 -23.34 6.74 -6.82
N PRO A 430 -23.74 7.85 -6.16
CA PRO A 430 -23.57 9.20 -6.68
C PRO A 430 -22.13 9.74 -6.53
N TYR A 431 -21.21 8.93 -5.97
CA TYR A 431 -19.80 9.28 -5.76
C TYR A 431 -18.87 8.75 -6.85
N TYR A 432 -19.41 8.01 -7.81
CA TYR A 432 -18.67 7.42 -8.91
C TYR A 432 -19.51 7.50 -10.19
N LYS A 433 -18.84 7.42 -11.33
CA LYS A 433 -19.51 7.30 -12.62
C LYS A 433 -18.91 6.15 -13.43
N VAL A 434 -19.74 5.58 -14.29
CA VAL A 434 -19.30 4.55 -15.24
C VAL A 434 -19.57 5.06 -16.65
N GLU A 435 -18.52 5.14 -17.47
CA GLU A 435 -18.59 5.53 -18.88
C GLU A 435 -17.88 4.43 -19.69
N ASP A 436 -18.55 3.86 -20.69
CA ASP A 436 -18.04 2.74 -21.52
C ASP A 436 -17.49 1.55 -20.71
N GLY A 437 -18.11 1.25 -19.57
CA GLY A 437 -17.71 0.16 -18.68
C GLY A 437 -16.47 0.46 -17.81
N ILE A 438 -15.97 1.70 -17.85
CA ILE A 438 -14.84 2.18 -17.05
C ILE A 438 -15.39 2.95 -15.86
N LEU A 439 -14.91 2.62 -14.67
CA LEU A 439 -15.25 3.28 -13.42
C LEU A 439 -14.32 4.47 -13.18
N TYR A 440 -14.91 5.64 -12.93
CA TYR A 440 -14.24 6.87 -12.56
C TYR A 440 -14.74 7.38 -11.20
N ASP A 441 -13.99 8.30 -10.62
CA ASP A 441 -14.50 9.14 -9.53
C ASP A 441 -15.68 10.00 -9.99
N LYS A 442 -16.36 10.63 -9.03
CA LYS A 442 -17.55 11.46 -9.28
C LYS A 442 -17.33 12.51 -10.37
N ASP A 443 -16.16 13.18 -10.33
CA ASP A 443 -15.85 14.31 -11.19
C ASP A 443 -15.24 13.90 -12.53
N GLY A 444 -14.86 12.62 -12.69
CA GLY A 444 -14.17 12.12 -13.88
C GLY A 444 -12.73 12.55 -14.00
N LEU A 445 -12.10 12.95 -12.90
CA LEU A 445 -10.70 13.36 -12.86
C LEU A 445 -9.77 12.15 -12.69
N GLU A 446 -10.25 11.07 -12.07
CA GLU A 446 -9.49 9.82 -11.89
C GLU A 446 -10.20 8.61 -12.51
N LEU A 447 -9.47 7.88 -13.36
CA LEU A 447 -9.88 6.56 -13.84
C LEU A 447 -9.52 5.52 -12.77
N ILE A 448 -10.53 4.96 -12.12
CA ILE A 448 -10.36 4.03 -10.99
C ILE A 448 -10.16 2.59 -11.47
N CYS A 449 -10.97 2.13 -12.43
CA CYS A 449 -10.93 0.75 -12.89
C CYS A 449 -11.48 0.59 -14.31
N CYS A 450 -10.75 -0.14 -15.14
CA CYS A 450 -11.17 -0.69 -16.42
C CYS A 450 -10.97 -2.21 -16.35
N THR A 451 -12.02 -2.97 -16.64
CA THR A 451 -11.97 -4.43 -16.63
C THR A 451 -11.55 -4.94 -18.02
N SER A 452 -10.99 -6.16 -18.10
CA SER A 452 -10.62 -6.74 -19.41
C SER A 452 -11.83 -6.87 -20.35
N ARG A 453 -13.03 -7.01 -19.78
CA ARG A 453 -14.30 -6.96 -20.51
C ARG A 453 -14.56 -5.58 -21.12
N ALA A 454 -14.39 -4.50 -20.36
CA ALA A 454 -14.51 -3.14 -20.89
C ALA A 454 -13.45 -2.87 -21.97
N ALA A 455 -12.24 -3.41 -21.82
CA ALA A 455 -11.15 -3.20 -22.77
C ALA A 455 -11.21 -4.05 -24.06
N PHE A 456 -12.17 -4.98 -24.17
CA PHE A 456 -12.17 -6.01 -25.22
C PHE A 456 -12.21 -5.45 -26.65
N ASN A 457 -12.99 -4.39 -26.89
CA ASN A 457 -13.16 -3.77 -28.20
C ASN A 457 -12.34 -2.46 -28.35
N GLY A 458 -11.35 -2.25 -27.49
CA GLY A 458 -10.64 -0.98 -27.36
C GLY A 458 -11.22 -0.11 -26.25
N VAL A 459 -10.44 0.89 -25.84
CA VAL A 459 -10.76 1.80 -24.73
C VAL A 459 -10.61 3.23 -25.22
N SER A 460 -11.64 4.04 -24.95
CA SER A 460 -11.58 5.49 -25.05
C SER A 460 -11.64 6.08 -23.64
N ILE A 461 -10.59 6.81 -23.23
CA ILE A 461 -10.57 7.51 -21.95
C ILE A 461 -11.18 8.90 -22.16
N SER A 462 -12.10 9.30 -21.28
CA SER A 462 -12.78 10.60 -21.35
C SER A 462 -11.81 11.78 -21.26
N GLN A 463 -12.10 12.85 -22.01
CA GLN A 463 -11.36 14.11 -21.90
C GLN A 463 -11.56 14.72 -20.50
N GLY A 464 -10.53 15.32 -19.94
CA GLY A 464 -10.57 15.92 -18.59
C GLY A 464 -10.06 14.98 -17.49
N VAL A 465 -9.88 13.69 -17.76
CA VAL A 465 -9.18 12.77 -16.85
C VAL A 465 -7.77 13.28 -16.62
N LEU A 466 -7.39 13.47 -15.35
CA LEU A 466 -6.08 13.96 -14.93
C LEU A 466 -5.16 12.82 -14.49
N SER A 467 -5.73 11.73 -13.96
CA SER A 467 -4.97 10.59 -13.45
C SER A 467 -5.53 9.26 -13.94
N ILE A 468 -4.63 8.40 -14.41
CA ILE A 468 -4.92 6.97 -14.57
C ILE A 468 -4.54 6.30 -13.24
N GLY A 469 -5.57 5.80 -12.55
CA GLY A 469 -5.48 5.31 -11.18
C GLY A 469 -4.62 4.07 -11.03
N ARG A 470 -4.29 3.76 -9.78
CA ARG A 470 -3.46 2.60 -9.44
C ARG A 470 -4.10 1.31 -9.93
N ASN A 471 -3.32 0.48 -10.63
CA ASN A 471 -3.77 -0.81 -11.18
C ASN A 471 -5.07 -0.74 -12.00
N SER A 472 -5.40 0.43 -12.56
CA SER A 472 -6.72 0.64 -13.16
C SER A 472 -6.99 -0.22 -14.39
N PHE A 473 -5.96 -0.62 -15.14
CA PHE A 473 -6.01 -1.57 -16.25
C PHE A 473 -5.31 -2.90 -15.92
N THR A 474 -5.04 -3.20 -14.64
CA THR A 474 -4.28 -4.40 -14.29
C THR A 474 -5.00 -5.67 -14.77
N GLY A 475 -4.28 -6.47 -15.55
CA GLY A 475 -4.82 -7.70 -16.13
C GLY A 475 -5.82 -7.48 -17.27
N CYS A 476 -5.87 -6.29 -17.88
CA CYS A 476 -6.57 -6.06 -19.14
C CYS A 476 -5.86 -6.78 -20.29
N GLU A 477 -5.89 -8.11 -20.28
CA GLU A 477 -5.22 -9.01 -21.22
C GLU A 477 -5.73 -8.84 -22.66
N SER A 478 -6.93 -8.29 -22.86
CA SER A 478 -7.51 -8.01 -24.18
C SER A 478 -7.01 -6.69 -24.79
N LEU A 479 -6.49 -5.76 -23.98
CA LEU A 479 -6.09 -4.42 -24.42
C LEU A 479 -4.87 -4.52 -25.34
N LYS A 480 -5.00 -4.07 -26.59
CA LYS A 480 -3.93 -4.09 -27.60
C LYS A 480 -3.28 -2.73 -27.79
N GLU A 481 -4.07 -1.68 -27.74
CA GLU A 481 -3.58 -0.32 -27.87
C GLU A 481 -4.39 0.63 -27.02
N ILE A 482 -3.78 1.75 -26.64
CA ILE A 482 -4.46 2.81 -25.91
C ILE A 482 -3.87 4.18 -26.27
N GLU A 483 -4.76 5.15 -26.42
CA GLU A 483 -4.40 6.56 -26.56
C GLU A 483 -4.73 7.29 -25.27
N ILE A 484 -3.72 7.93 -24.67
CA ILE A 484 -3.87 8.64 -23.42
C ILE A 484 -4.27 10.10 -23.71
N PRO A 485 -5.38 10.61 -23.15
CA PRO A 485 -5.84 11.97 -23.42
C PRO A 485 -4.84 13.05 -22.97
N PRO A 486 -4.73 14.20 -23.68
CA PRO A 486 -3.80 15.29 -23.33
C PRO A 486 -3.96 15.89 -21.93
N SER A 487 -5.14 15.72 -21.31
CA SER A 487 -5.40 16.17 -19.94
C SER A 487 -4.65 15.35 -18.88
N VAL A 488 -4.30 14.09 -19.18
CA VAL A 488 -3.68 13.18 -18.22
C VAL A 488 -2.29 13.68 -17.84
N LYS A 489 -2.09 13.83 -16.53
CA LYS A 489 -0.82 14.24 -15.91
C LYS A 489 -0.08 13.04 -15.31
N THR A 490 -0.81 12.08 -14.77
CA THR A 490 -0.23 10.98 -13.98
C THR A 490 -0.73 9.63 -14.46
N ILE A 491 0.22 8.71 -14.66
CA ILE A 491 -0.04 7.28 -14.82
C ILE A 491 0.45 6.59 -13.55
N SER A 492 -0.47 6.10 -12.73
CA SER A 492 -0.14 5.61 -11.38
C SER A 492 0.52 4.23 -11.38
N ARG A 493 1.01 3.83 -10.20
CA ARG A 493 1.64 2.53 -9.96
C ARG A 493 0.79 1.38 -10.51
N GLY A 494 1.41 0.51 -11.30
CA GLY A 494 0.78 -0.69 -11.87
C GLY A 494 -0.40 -0.45 -12.81
N ALA A 495 -0.65 0.79 -13.26
CA ALA A 495 -1.82 1.16 -14.07
C ALA A 495 -2.12 0.15 -15.19
N PHE A 496 -1.13 -0.25 -16.00
CA PHE A 496 -1.24 -1.23 -17.08
C PHE A 496 -0.51 -2.55 -16.79
N SER A 497 -0.27 -2.88 -15.52
CA SER A 497 0.45 -4.10 -15.16
C SER A 497 -0.27 -5.35 -15.67
N GLY A 498 0.44 -6.24 -16.36
CA GLY A 498 -0.12 -7.48 -16.88
C GLY A 498 -1.06 -7.31 -18.07
N CYS A 499 -1.08 -6.15 -18.75
CA CYS A 499 -1.72 -6.00 -20.05
C CYS A 499 -0.93 -6.77 -21.13
N SER A 500 -1.03 -8.09 -21.11
CA SER A 500 -0.15 -9.02 -21.83
C SER A 500 -0.19 -8.90 -23.36
N ASN A 501 -1.26 -8.30 -23.91
CA ASN A 501 -1.41 -8.04 -25.35
C ASN A 501 -1.17 -6.58 -25.76
N LEU A 502 -0.85 -5.68 -24.82
CA LEU A 502 -0.63 -4.26 -25.09
C LEU A 502 0.62 -4.07 -25.96
N GLN A 503 0.43 -3.48 -27.13
CA GLN A 503 1.44 -3.30 -28.16
C GLN A 503 1.79 -1.84 -28.38
N ARG A 504 0.82 -0.94 -28.22
CA ARG A 504 0.96 0.48 -28.54
C ARG A 504 0.31 1.34 -27.47
N VAL A 505 1.07 2.28 -26.95
CA VAL A 505 0.58 3.32 -26.02
C VAL A 505 0.97 4.65 -26.61
N VAL A 506 -0.01 5.51 -26.85
CA VAL A 506 0.22 6.89 -27.29
C VAL A 506 0.14 7.79 -26.08
N LEU A 507 1.28 8.35 -25.68
CA LEU A 507 1.35 9.31 -24.57
C LEU A 507 1.40 10.75 -25.10
N PRO A 508 0.64 11.67 -24.49
CA PRO A 508 0.76 13.10 -24.76
C PRO A 508 1.93 13.69 -23.97
N ASP A 509 2.43 14.85 -24.41
CA ASP A 509 3.53 15.54 -23.73
C ASP A 509 3.17 16.06 -22.34
N GLY A 510 1.86 16.10 -22.02
CA GLY A 510 1.33 16.55 -20.73
C GLY A 510 1.53 15.58 -19.56
N VAL A 511 1.95 14.33 -19.81
CA VAL A 511 2.19 13.34 -18.75
C VAL A 511 3.48 13.68 -18.00
N SER A 512 3.35 14.09 -16.74
CA SER A 512 4.46 14.49 -15.89
C SER A 512 5.08 13.31 -15.12
N SER A 513 4.31 12.24 -14.88
CA SER A 513 4.80 11.09 -14.10
C SER A 513 4.19 9.75 -14.50
N ILE A 514 5.04 8.71 -14.46
CA ILE A 514 4.69 7.30 -14.68
C ILE A 514 5.22 6.49 -13.48
N GLY A 515 4.30 5.82 -12.78
CA GLY A 515 4.55 5.13 -11.52
C GLY A 515 5.27 3.78 -11.67
N GLU A 516 5.67 3.24 -10.52
CA GLU A 516 6.33 1.93 -10.42
C GLU A 516 5.43 0.84 -11.03
N TRP A 517 6.03 -0.11 -11.77
CA TRP A 517 5.31 -1.21 -12.45
C TRP A 517 4.18 -0.80 -13.40
N ALA A 518 4.05 0.48 -13.78
CA ALA A 518 2.91 0.93 -14.57
C ALA A 518 2.73 0.16 -15.89
N PHE A 519 3.80 -0.37 -16.47
CA PHE A 519 3.80 -1.25 -17.65
C PHE A 519 4.54 -2.56 -17.38
N ALA A 520 4.48 -3.08 -16.16
CA ALA A 520 5.09 -4.36 -15.82
C ALA A 520 4.35 -5.52 -16.51
N TYR A 521 5.07 -6.56 -16.90
CA TYR A 521 4.52 -7.75 -17.56
C TYR A 521 3.68 -7.45 -18.81
N CYS A 522 4.14 -6.47 -19.61
CA CYS A 522 3.60 -6.08 -20.91
C CYS A 522 4.58 -6.52 -22.03
N PRO A 523 4.75 -7.82 -22.29
CA PRO A 523 5.82 -8.33 -23.16
C PRO A 523 5.70 -7.91 -24.63
N LYS A 524 4.53 -7.43 -25.06
CA LYS A 524 4.29 -6.97 -26.44
C LYS A 524 4.49 -5.46 -26.63
N LEU A 525 4.67 -4.69 -25.55
CA LEU A 525 4.94 -3.26 -25.63
C LEU A 525 6.43 -3.05 -25.89
N LYS A 526 6.80 -2.89 -27.15
CA LYS A 526 8.20 -2.82 -27.57
C LYS A 526 8.81 -1.43 -27.43
N ASN A 527 8.04 -0.39 -27.68
CA ASN A 527 8.52 0.99 -27.65
C ASN A 527 7.51 1.87 -26.91
N LEU A 528 8.02 2.85 -26.18
CA LEU A 528 7.22 3.92 -25.60
C LEU A 528 7.89 5.28 -25.85
N GLU A 529 7.16 6.17 -26.51
CA GLU A 529 7.58 7.56 -26.68
C GLU A 529 7.02 8.41 -25.54
N ILE A 530 7.89 9.22 -24.92
CA ILE A 530 7.55 10.10 -23.79
C ILE A 530 8.10 11.51 -23.98
N GLY A 531 7.51 12.49 -23.31
CA GLY A 531 8.01 13.86 -23.30
C GLY A 531 9.27 14.00 -22.43
N LYS A 532 10.16 14.95 -22.76
CA LYS A 532 11.42 15.19 -22.00
C LYS A 532 11.23 15.46 -20.50
N GLY A 533 10.07 15.97 -20.11
CA GLY A 533 9.74 16.29 -18.71
C GLY A 533 9.13 15.16 -17.90
N THR A 534 8.85 14.00 -18.52
CA THR A 534 8.16 12.88 -17.86
C THR A 534 9.10 12.16 -16.89
N LYS A 535 8.72 12.11 -15.61
CA LYS A 535 9.40 11.31 -14.58
C LYS A 535 8.94 9.85 -14.66
N ILE A 536 9.88 8.91 -14.74
CA ILE A 536 9.59 7.47 -14.73
C ILE A 536 10.13 6.87 -13.44
N ALA A 537 9.28 6.15 -12.72
CA ALA A 537 9.70 5.44 -11.52
C ALA A 537 10.59 4.23 -11.86
N VAL A 538 11.31 3.74 -10.84
CA VAL A 538 12.00 2.45 -10.95
C VAL A 538 11.01 1.33 -11.27
N ASN A 539 11.48 0.30 -11.97
CA ASN A 539 10.68 -0.89 -12.31
C ASN A 539 9.41 -0.64 -13.14
N THR A 540 9.20 0.55 -13.73
CA THR A 540 8.01 0.84 -14.56
C THR A 540 7.73 -0.24 -15.61
N PHE A 541 8.78 -0.81 -16.22
CA PHE A 541 8.70 -1.84 -17.26
C PHE A 541 9.18 -3.23 -16.77
N PHE A 542 9.05 -3.54 -15.48
CA PHE A 542 9.51 -4.83 -14.93
C PHE A 542 8.90 -6.03 -15.67
N GLY A 543 9.72 -6.98 -16.11
CA GLY A 543 9.24 -8.14 -16.89
C GLY A 543 8.76 -7.79 -18.32
N SER A 544 9.04 -6.57 -18.78
CA SER A 544 8.75 -6.09 -20.14
C SER A 544 10.07 -5.73 -20.85
N ASN A 545 10.10 -5.85 -22.19
CA ASN A 545 11.26 -5.48 -23.02
C ASN A 545 11.02 -4.15 -23.75
N THR A 546 10.50 -3.15 -23.04
CA THR A 546 10.09 -1.87 -23.63
C THR A 546 11.28 -0.91 -23.74
N GLU A 547 11.57 -0.44 -24.95
CA GLU A 547 12.51 0.65 -25.21
C GLU A 547 11.81 2.02 -25.02
N VAL A 548 12.41 2.90 -24.22
CA VAL A 548 11.87 4.26 -23.97
C VAL A 548 12.60 5.27 -24.84
N ARG A 549 11.85 6.10 -25.56
CA ARG A 549 12.39 7.20 -26.38
C ARG A 549 11.80 8.52 -25.96
N TYR A 550 12.67 9.51 -25.77
CA TYR A 550 12.25 10.88 -25.47
C TYR A 550 12.04 11.65 -26.76
N ARG A 551 10.88 12.31 -26.89
CA ARG A 551 10.60 13.27 -27.97
C ARG A 551 11.14 14.66 -27.63
#